data_AF-E6TML3-F1
#
_entry.id   AF-E6TML3-F1
#
_cell.length_a   1.000
_cell.length_b   1.000
_cell.length_c   1.000
_cell.angle_alpha   90.00
_cell.angle_beta   90.00
_cell.angle_gamma   90.00
#
_symmetry.space_group_name_H-M   'P 1'
#
loop_
_entity.id
_entity.type
_entity.pdbx_description
1 polymer ?
#
loop_
_entity_poly.entity_id
_entity_poly.type
_entity_poly.pdbx_seq_one_letter_code
_entity_poly.pdbx_strand_id
1 'polypeptide(L)'
;MSSKKEVIAALDAVDRAHRAAAALPFQSLAPADQRALLVRLDAVAKQLAVTQRRLLGQMVAGPPPVELAGAPWAEVLARRLRISVGEAQRRISEAAAPIDS
;
A
#
# COMPACT_ATOMS: atom_id res chain seq x y z
N MET A 1 9.88 0.65 -19.48
CA MET A 1 8.68 -0.01 -18.91
C MET A 1 9.16 -1.13 -18.03
N SER A 2 8.74 -1.20 -16.77
CA SER A 2 9.11 -2.34 -15.93
C SER A 2 8.25 -3.55 -16.29
N SER A 3 8.87 -4.72 -16.44
CA SER A 3 8.15 -5.96 -16.69
C SER A 3 7.32 -6.35 -15.46
N LYS A 4 6.16 -6.99 -15.64
CA LYS A 4 5.36 -7.57 -14.54
C LYS A 4 6.23 -8.38 -13.56
N LYS A 5 7.21 -9.11 -14.09
CA LYS A 5 8.16 -9.89 -13.30
C LYS A 5 9.02 -9.03 -12.38
N GLU A 6 9.49 -7.88 -12.86
CA GLU A 6 10.31 -6.94 -12.08
C GLU A 6 9.49 -6.29 -10.96
N VAL A 7 8.24 -5.87 -11.25
CA VAL A 7 7.33 -5.31 -10.24
C VAL A 7 7.05 -6.32 -9.13
N ILE A 8 6.76 -7.58 -9.48
CA ILE A 8 6.55 -8.65 -8.50
C ILE A 8 7.82 -8.91 -7.69
N ALA A 9 8.98 -9.02 -8.35
CA ALA A 9 10.25 -9.26 -7.65
C ALA A 9 10.59 -8.14 -6.66
N ALA A 10 10.27 -6.88 -6.99
CA ALA A 10 10.44 -5.75 -6.10
C ALA A 10 9.51 -5.84 -4.86
N LEU A 11 8.24 -6.22 -5.06
CA LEU A 11 7.30 -6.43 -3.95
C LEU A 11 7.71 -7.60 -3.06
N ASP A 12 8.21 -8.69 -3.65
CA ASP A 12 8.75 -9.83 -2.89
C ASP A 12 9.96 -9.41 -2.05
N ALA A 13 10.80 -8.50 -2.54
CA ALA A 13 11.92 -7.96 -1.78
C ALA A 13 11.44 -7.12 -0.58
N VAL A 14 10.36 -6.34 -0.76
CA VAL A 14 9.72 -5.59 0.34
C VAL A 14 9.16 -6.55 1.39
N ASP A 15 8.43 -7.61 1.01
CA ASP A 15 7.90 -8.61 1.95
C ASP A 15 9.03 -9.31 2.73
N ARG A 16 10.10 -9.72 2.04
CA ARG A 16 11.28 -10.31 2.71
C ARG A 16 11.92 -9.36 3.72
N ALA A 17 12.11 -8.09 3.34
CA ALA A 17 12.70 -7.10 4.24
C ALA A 17 11.79 -6.82 5.45
N HIS A 18 10.47 -6.76 5.23
CA HIS A 18 9.50 -6.58 6.30
C HIS A 18 9.54 -7.74 7.31
N ARG A 19 9.51 -8.98 6.82
CA ARG A 19 9.62 -10.18 7.68
C ARG A 19 10.92 -10.21 8.47
N ALA A 20 12.03 -9.86 7.83
CA ALA A 20 13.33 -9.77 8.50
C ALA A 20 13.31 -8.72 9.62
N ALA A 21 12.73 -7.55 9.37
CA ALA A 21 12.59 -6.52 10.39
C ALA A 21 11.68 -6.97 11.55
N ALA A 22 10.54 -7.60 11.25
CA ALA A 22 9.59 -8.06 12.26
C ALA A 22 10.15 -9.16 13.19
N ALA A 23 11.18 -9.88 12.75
CA ALA A 23 11.85 -10.91 13.55
C ALA A 23 12.92 -10.36 14.51
N LEU A 24 13.22 -9.06 14.47
CA LEU A 24 14.26 -8.44 15.31
C LEU A 24 13.78 -8.21 16.75
N PRO A 25 14.65 -8.41 17.77
CA PRO A 25 14.29 -8.18 19.16
C PRO A 25 14.36 -6.69 19.54
N PHE A 26 13.37 -5.88 19.16
CA PHE A 26 13.37 -4.44 19.44
C PHE A 26 13.43 -4.07 20.93
N GLN A 27 13.05 -4.98 21.82
CA GLN A 27 13.12 -4.82 23.27
C GLN A 27 14.56 -4.73 23.80
N SER A 28 15.57 -5.20 23.07
CA SER A 28 16.98 -5.09 23.48
C SER A 28 17.62 -3.75 23.12
N LEU A 29 16.91 -2.90 22.37
CA LEU A 29 17.39 -1.59 21.95
C LEU A 29 17.21 -0.55 23.07
N ALA A 30 18.10 0.44 23.12
CA ALA A 30 17.90 1.57 24.00
C ALA A 30 16.63 2.35 23.59
N PRO A 31 15.93 3.03 24.53
CA PRO A 31 14.71 3.77 24.20
C PRO A 31 14.88 4.84 23.11
N ALA A 32 16.08 5.44 23.01
CA ALA A 32 16.38 6.39 21.94
C ALA A 32 16.40 5.72 20.55
N ASP A 33 17.00 4.54 20.45
CA ASP A 33 17.06 3.77 19.21
C ASP A 33 15.69 3.25 18.80
N GLN A 34 14.85 2.84 19.77
CA GLN A 34 13.46 2.45 19.51
C GLN A 34 12.66 3.59 18.86
N ARG A 35 12.80 4.81 19.38
CA ARG A 35 12.13 6.00 18.80
C ARG A 35 12.66 6.33 17.41
N ALA A 36 13.98 6.29 17.21
CA ALA A 36 14.58 6.54 15.90
C ALA A 36 14.11 5.51 14.85
N LEU A 37 14.01 4.24 15.27
CA LEU A 37 13.51 3.16 14.41
C LEU A 37 12.02 3.35 14.08
N LEU A 38 11.20 3.75 15.06
CA LEU A 38 9.79 4.03 14.83
C LEU A 38 9.59 5.12 13.76
N VAL A 39 10.33 6.23 13.85
CA VAL A 39 10.30 7.30 12.84
C VAL A 39 10.67 6.77 11.45
N ARG A 40 11.66 5.87 11.37
CA ARG A 40 12.06 5.25 10.11
C ARG A 40 11.00 4.30 9.55
N LEU A 41 10.37 3.50 10.39
CA LEU A 41 9.27 2.61 9.99
C LEU A 41 8.08 3.43 9.47
N ASP A 42 7.73 4.53 10.14
CA ASP A 42 6.68 5.44 9.69
C ASP A 42 6.99 6.08 8.34
N ALA A 43 8.25 6.47 8.12
CA ALA A 43 8.68 7.00 6.82
C ALA A 43 8.48 5.96 5.71
N VAL A 44 8.88 4.70 5.95
CA VAL A 44 8.67 3.60 4.99
C VAL A 44 7.17 3.35 4.76
N ALA A 45 6.36 3.33 5.80
CA ALA A 45 4.92 3.15 5.70
C ALA A 45 4.26 4.25 4.86
N LYS A 46 4.67 5.50 5.04
CA LYS A 46 4.21 6.65 4.23
C LYS A 46 4.59 6.52 2.76
N GLN A 47 5.83 6.11 2.47
CA GLN A 47 6.28 5.87 1.09
C GLN A 47 5.48 4.76 0.42
N LEU A 48 5.23 3.66 1.14
CA LEU A 48 4.42 2.55 0.63
C LEU A 48 2.97 2.99 0.38
N ALA A 49 2.39 3.80 1.28
CA ALA A 49 1.06 4.38 1.10
C ALA A 49 0.98 5.28 -0.14
N VAL A 50 2.00 6.10 -0.42
CA VAL A 50 2.08 6.92 -1.65
C VAL A 50 2.10 6.02 -2.88
N THR A 51 2.93 4.97 -2.88
CA THR A 51 2.98 3.98 -3.98
C THR A 51 1.64 3.29 -4.20
N GLN A 52 0.97 2.88 -3.11
CA GLN A 52 -0.36 2.27 -3.18
C GLN A 52 -1.40 3.24 -3.76
N ARG A 53 -1.41 4.51 -3.32
CA ARG A 53 -2.32 5.53 -3.88
C ARG A 53 -2.09 5.75 -5.36
N ARG A 54 -0.83 5.81 -5.82
CA ARG A 54 -0.50 5.93 -7.25
C ARG A 54 -1.03 4.74 -8.06
N LEU A 55 -0.84 3.51 -7.56
CA LEU A 55 -1.36 2.31 -8.21
C LEU A 55 -2.90 2.32 -8.25
N LEU A 56 -3.55 2.69 -7.15
CA LEU A 56 -5.01 2.82 -7.09
C LEU A 56 -5.52 3.87 -8.08
N GLY A 57 -4.90 5.04 -8.13
CA GLY A 57 -5.25 6.11 -9.08
C GLY A 57 -5.19 5.63 -10.53
N GLN A 58 -4.13 4.89 -10.89
CA GLN A 58 -4.00 4.29 -12.23
C GLN A 58 -5.10 3.25 -12.51
N MET A 59 -5.46 2.44 -11.52
CA MET A 59 -6.53 1.44 -11.67
C MET A 59 -7.90 2.09 -11.86
N VAL A 60 -8.25 3.10 -11.04
CA VAL A 60 -9.58 3.72 -11.08
C VAL A 60 -9.78 4.73 -12.20
N ALA A 61 -8.71 5.19 -12.84
CA ALA A 61 -8.79 6.01 -14.05
C ALA A 61 -9.35 5.22 -15.26
N GLY A 62 -9.27 3.88 -15.23
CA GLY A 62 -9.86 3.00 -16.22
C GLY A 62 -11.26 2.49 -15.84
N PRO A 63 -12.03 1.96 -16.81
CA PRO A 63 -13.32 1.34 -16.51
C PRO A 63 -13.16 0.17 -15.52
N PRO A 64 -14.16 -0.08 -14.66
CA PRO A 64 -14.11 -1.20 -13.74
C PRO A 64 -13.97 -2.52 -14.52
N PRO A 65 -13.34 -3.56 -13.93
CA PRO A 65 -13.04 -4.79 -14.65
C PRO A 65 -14.31 -5.47 -15.16
N VAL A 66 -14.33 -5.83 -16.45
CA VAL A 66 -15.49 -6.53 -17.06
C VAL A 66 -15.74 -7.89 -16.42
N GLU A 67 -14.68 -8.53 -15.92
CA GLU A 67 -14.70 -9.79 -15.16
C GLU A 67 -15.54 -9.71 -13.88
N LEU A 68 -15.87 -8.50 -13.43
CA LEU A 68 -16.69 -8.22 -12.25
C LEU A 68 -18.07 -7.64 -12.63
N ALA A 69 -18.54 -7.88 -13.86
CA ALA A 69 -19.84 -7.43 -14.37
C ALA A 69 -20.06 -5.92 -14.23
N GLY A 70 -18.99 -5.11 -14.28
CA GLY A 70 -19.06 -3.66 -14.12
C GLY A 70 -19.27 -3.19 -12.67
N ALA A 71 -19.04 -4.06 -11.66
CA ALA A 71 -19.14 -3.67 -10.27
C ALA A 71 -18.23 -2.45 -9.96
N PRO A 72 -18.70 -1.48 -9.17
CA PRO A 72 -17.92 -0.30 -8.83
C PRO A 72 -16.56 -0.66 -8.19
N TRP A 73 -15.51 0.09 -8.51
CA TRP A 73 -14.16 -0.13 -7.97
C TRP A 73 -14.13 -0.27 -6.44
N ALA A 74 -14.98 0.46 -5.71
CA ALA A 74 -15.09 0.37 -4.27
C ALA A 74 -15.49 -1.04 -3.78
N GLU A 75 -16.44 -1.69 -4.46
CA GLU A 75 -16.85 -3.06 -4.13
C GLU A 75 -15.77 -4.08 -4.47
N VAL A 76 -15.11 -3.88 -5.61
CA VAL A 76 -13.99 -4.73 -6.06
C VAL A 76 -12.86 -4.69 -5.04
N LEU A 77 -12.45 -3.49 -4.62
CA LEU A 77 -11.39 -3.31 -3.64
C LEU A 77 -11.78 -3.80 -2.25
N ALA A 78 -13.03 -3.58 -1.82
CA ALA A 78 -13.52 -4.10 -0.54
C ALA A 78 -13.36 -5.62 -0.44
N ARG A 79 -13.76 -6.35 -1.50
CA ARG A 79 -13.63 -7.81 -1.56
C ARG A 79 -12.17 -8.27 -1.61
N ARG A 80 -11.34 -7.64 -2.46
CA ARG A 80 -9.94 -8.04 -2.68
C ARG A 80 -9.02 -7.71 -1.50
N LEU A 81 -9.23 -6.55 -0.87
CA LEU A 81 -8.42 -6.08 0.25
C LEU A 81 -8.99 -6.47 1.62
N ARG A 82 -10.19 -7.09 1.65
CA ARG A 82 -10.93 -7.44 2.88
C ARG A 82 -11.15 -6.23 3.80
N ILE A 83 -11.62 -5.14 3.22
CA ILE A 83 -11.95 -3.87 3.90
C ILE A 83 -13.43 -3.54 3.69
N SER A 84 -13.96 -2.57 4.43
CA SER A 84 -15.32 -2.07 4.18
C SER A 84 -15.39 -1.30 2.85
N VAL A 85 -16.58 -1.24 2.26
CA VAL A 85 -16.82 -0.42 1.06
C VAL A 85 -16.55 1.06 1.32
N GLY A 86 -16.87 1.57 2.52
CA GLY A 86 -16.56 2.95 2.91
C GLY A 86 -15.05 3.24 2.98
N GLU A 87 -14.26 2.30 3.51
CA GLU A 87 -12.79 2.41 3.50
C GLU A 87 -12.23 2.33 2.08
N ALA A 88 -12.82 1.49 1.22
CA ALA A 88 -12.45 1.44 -0.18
C ALA A 88 -12.76 2.76 -0.90
N GLN A 89 -13.95 3.35 -0.68
CA GLN A 89 -14.32 4.67 -1.21
C GLN A 89 -13.34 5.75 -0.76
N ARG A 90 -13.01 5.80 0.55
CA ARG A 90 -12.03 6.75 1.09
C ARG A 90 -10.69 6.65 0.37
N ARG A 91 -10.16 5.43 0.19
CA ARG A 91 -8.89 5.21 -0.51
C ARG A 91 -8.93 5.61 -1.98
N ILE A 92 -10.07 5.43 -2.65
CA ILE A 92 -10.28 5.89 -4.03
C ILE A 92 -10.27 7.43 -4.07
N SER A 93 -11.01 8.09 -3.19
CA SER A 93 -11.03 9.56 -3.09
C SER A 93 -9.64 10.13 -2.78
N GLU A 94 -8.90 9.53 -1.86
CA GLU A 94 -7.53 9.92 -1.53
C GLU A 94 -6.54 9.70 -2.67
N ALA A 95 -6.78 8.70 -3.52
CA ALA A 95 -5.97 8.44 -4.71
C ALA A 95 -6.31 9.40 -5.87
N ALA A 96 -7.54 9.95 -5.90
CA ALA A 96 -7.98 10.94 -6.87
C ALA A 96 -7.61 12.37 -6.48
N ALA A 97 -7.34 12.63 -5.20
CA ALA A 97 -6.85 13.92 -4.73
C ALA A 97 -5.41 14.17 -5.24
N PRO A 98 -5.08 15.37 -5.74
CA PRO A 98 -3.72 15.70 -6.14
C PRO A 98 -2.73 15.49 -4.98
N ILE A 99 -1.56 14.93 -5.29
CA ILE A 99 -0.46 14.77 -4.33
C ILE A 99 0.22 16.14 -4.15
N ASP A 100 -0.51 17.12 -3.59
CA ASP A 100 0.05 18.35 -3.01
C ASP A 100 -1.03 19.10 -2.21
N SER A 101 -0.80 19.18 -0.90
CA SER A 101 -1.21 20.26 0.02
C SER A 101 -0.32 20.18 1.25
#